data_AF-A0A094ADM8-F1
#
_entry.id   AF-A0A094ADM8-F1
#
_cell.length_a   1.000
_cell.length_b   1.000
_cell.length_c   1.000
_cell.angle_alpha   90.00
_cell.angle_beta   90.00
_cell.angle_gamma   90.00
#
_symmetry.space_group_name_H-M   'P 1'
#
loop_
_entity.id
_entity.type
_entity.pdbx_description
1 polymer ?
#
loop_
_entity_poly.entity_id
_entity_poly.type
_entity_poly.pdbx_seq_one_letter_code
_entity_poly.pdbx_strand_id
1 'polypeptide(L)' 'HFLKGSSATLGLTKVKDSCERIQHFGQMKDESGTESEPDAAVCLRRIRDTLKEVKKQYKEVEDVLKKFYA' A
#
# COMPACT_ATOMS: atom_id res chain seq x y z
N HIS A 1 0.84 -5.42 6.34
CA HIS A 1 1.20 -5.12 7.74
C HIS A 1 2.69 -4.80 7.91
N PHE A 2 3.62 -5.74 7.65
CA PHE A 2 5.07 -5.50 7.85
C PHE A 2 5.60 -4.26 7.10
N LEU A 3 5.39 -4.21 5.79
CA LEU A 3 5.87 -3.08 4.95
C LEU A 3 5.27 -1.72 5.35
N LYS A 4 4.01 -1.70 5.80
CA LYS A 4 3.34 -0.49 6.32
C LYS A 4 4.18 0.13 7.44
N GLY A 5 4.58 -0.67 8.43
CA GLY A 5 5.37 -0.20 9.57
C GLY A 5 6.71 0.38 9.14
N SER A 6 7.48 -0.37 8.36
CA SER A 6 8.80 0.08 7.88
C SER A 6 8.72 1.35 7.03
N SER A 7 7.73 1.46 6.15
CA SER A 7 7.54 2.67 5.31
C SER A 7 7.12 3.90 6.12
N ALA A 8 6.34 3.72 7.19
CA ALA A 8 5.93 4.81 8.08
C ALA A 8 7.13 5.41 8.81
N THR A 9 8.01 4.57 9.35
CA THR A 9 9.22 5.00 10.07
C THR A 9 10.14 5.86 9.22
N LEU A 10 10.22 5.58 7.91
CA LEU A 10 11.05 6.32 6.96
C LEU A 10 10.33 7.51 6.30
N GLY A 11 9.10 7.84 6.73
CA GLY A 11 8.32 8.94 6.16
C GLY A 11 7.80 8.70 4.73
N LEU A 12 7.78 7.44 4.27
CA LEU A 12 7.35 7.05 2.92
C LEU A 12 5.81 6.93 2.87
N THR A 13 5.12 8.05 3.05
CA THR A 13 3.66 8.12 3.26
C THR A 13 2.84 7.40 2.19
N LYS A 14 3.14 7.61 0.91
CA LYS A 14 2.44 6.94 -0.21
C LYS A 14 2.51 5.41 -0.13
N VAL A 15 3.69 4.87 0.20
CA VAL A 15 3.91 3.42 0.36
C VAL A 15 3.16 2.90 1.59
N LYS A 16 3.18 3.67 2.70
CA LYS A 16 2.44 3.35 3.92
C LYS A 16 0.93 3.28 3.66
N ASP A 17 0.36 4.27 2.98
CA ASP A 17 -1.07 4.35 2.70
C ASP A 17 -1.52 3.22 1.78
N SER A 18 -0.73 2.93 0.74
CA SER A 18 -1.04 1.82 -0.16
C SER A 18 -0.94 0.46 0.52
N CYS A 19 0.00 0.27 1.45
CA CYS A 19 0.06 -0.93 2.28
C CYS A 19 -1.11 -1.04 3.28
N GLU A 20 -1.66 0.07 3.73
CA GLU A 20 -2.85 0.13 4.59
C GLU A 20 -4.12 -0.27 3.82
N ARG A 21 -4.29 0.25 2.59
CA ARG A 21 -5.38 -0.17 1.69
C ARG A 21 -5.38 -1.69 1.44
N ILE A 22 -4.20 -2.26 1.16
CA ILE A 22 -4.05 -3.72 1.01
C ILE A 22 -4.48 -4.47 2.28
N GLN A 23 -4.14 -3.94 3.45
CA GLN A 23 -4.56 -4.53 4.73
C GLN A 23 -6.08 -4.49 4.89
N HIS A 24 -6.74 -3.38 4.56
CA HIS A 24 -8.20 -3.26 4.62
C HIS A 24 -8.89 -4.25 3.69
N PHE A 25 -8.47 -4.33 2.43
CA PHE A 25 -9.02 -5.30 1.48
C PHE A 25 -8.79 -6.75 1.94
N GLY A 26 -7.65 -7.04 2.56
CA GLY A 26 -7.35 -8.36 3.15
C GLY A 26 -8.26 -8.72 4.33
N GLN A 27 -8.91 -7.74 4.95
CA GLN A 27 -9.91 -7.91 6.01
C GLN A 27 -11.35 -7.89 5.49
N MET A 28 -11.55 -7.99 4.17
CA MET A 28 -12.85 -7.84 3.51
C MET A 28 -13.52 -6.51 3.83
N LYS A 29 -12.74 -5.44 3.77
CA LYS A 29 -13.21 -4.07 3.94
C LYS A 29 -12.99 -3.25 2.69
N ASP A 30 -13.67 -2.12 2.63
CA ASP A 30 -13.45 -1.09 1.62
C ASP A 30 -12.07 -0.42 1.77
N GLU A 31 -11.79 0.55 0.89
CA GLU A 31 -10.51 1.26 0.89
C GLU A 31 -10.25 2.03 2.19
N SER A 32 -11.31 2.60 2.79
CA SER A 32 -11.21 3.36 4.04
C SER A 32 -11.04 2.46 5.28
N GLY A 33 -11.38 1.17 5.18
CA GLY A 33 -11.36 0.24 6.31
C GLY A 33 -12.57 0.37 7.25
N THR A 34 -13.62 1.07 6.79
CA THR A 34 -14.82 1.39 7.57
C THR A 34 -15.97 0.44 7.21
N GLU A 35 -16.18 0.23 5.91
CA GLU A 35 -17.29 -0.55 5.38
C GLU A 35 -16.82 -1.97 5.07
N SER A 36 -17.72 -2.95 5.20
CA SER A 36 -17.41 -4.33 4.80
C SER A 36 -17.61 -4.49 3.28
N GLU A 37 -16.68 -5.20 2.63
CA GLU A 37 -16.76 -5.60 1.23
C GLU A 37 -17.10 -7.10 1.17
N PRO A 38 -18.36 -7.48 0.90
CA PRO A 38 -18.78 -8.88 0.92
C PRO A 38 -18.19 -9.70 -0.23
N ASP A 39 -17.73 -9.05 -1.31
CA ASP A 39 -17.16 -9.73 -2.47
C ASP A 39 -15.63 -9.90 -2.34
N ALA A 40 -15.21 -11.14 -2.04
CA ALA A 40 -13.80 -11.51 -1.97
C ALA A 40 -13.06 -11.33 -3.31
N ALA A 41 -13.72 -11.50 -4.45
CA ALA A 41 -13.11 -11.30 -5.77
C ALA A 41 -12.81 -9.82 -6.02
N VAL A 42 -13.68 -8.92 -5.56
CA VAL A 42 -13.45 -7.47 -5.58
C VAL A 42 -12.26 -7.12 -4.69
N CYS A 43 -12.20 -7.65 -3.47
CA CYS A 43 -11.07 -7.46 -2.56
C CYS A 43 -9.75 -7.91 -3.20
N LEU A 44 -9.70 -9.11 -3.77
CA LEU A 44 -8.51 -9.66 -4.43
C LEU A 44 -8.08 -8.83 -5.65
N ARG A 45 -9.04 -8.34 -6.44
CA ARG A 45 -8.75 -7.44 -7.56
C ARG A 45 -8.13 -6.14 -7.07
N ARG A 46 -8.73 -5.51 -6.05
CA ARG A 46 -8.20 -4.28 -5.44
C ARG A 46 -6.80 -4.47 -4.87
N ILE A 47 -6.55 -5.57 -4.14
CA ILE A 47 -5.20 -5.93 -3.65
C ILE A 47 -4.21 -6.02 -4.81
N ARG A 48 -4.57 -6.69 -5.90
CA ARG A 48 -3.68 -6.84 -7.08
C ARG A 48 -3.35 -5.51 -7.71
N ASP A 49 -4.32 -4.61 -7.83
CA ASP A 49 -4.12 -3.31 -8.44
C ASP A 49 -3.32 -2.37 -7.53
N THR A 50 -3.63 -2.32 -6.23
CA THR A 50 -2.83 -1.58 -5.25
C THR A 50 -1.41 -2.13 -5.16
N LEU A 51 -1.18 -3.44 -5.31
CA LEU A 51 0.18 -4.00 -5.34
C LEU A 51 1.00 -3.51 -6.54
N LYS A 52 0.38 -3.30 -7.71
CA LYS A 52 1.05 -2.68 -8.86
C LYS A 52 1.43 -1.23 -8.55
N GLU A 53 0.56 -0.51 -7.88
CA GLU A 53 0.79 0.87 -7.45
C GLU A 53 1.95 0.97 -6.46
N VAL A 54 1.94 0.15 -5.41
CA VAL A 54 3.01 0.05 -4.40
C VAL A 54 4.37 -0.16 -5.06
N LYS A 55 4.46 -1.06 -6.06
CA LYS A 55 5.72 -1.31 -6.79
C LYS A 55 6.25 -0.06 -7.51
N LYS A 56 5.37 0.75 -8.09
CA LYS A 56 5.77 2.01 -8.73
C LYS A 56 6.26 3.02 -7.69
N GLN A 57 5.52 3.18 -6.59
CA GLN A 57 5.89 4.06 -5.49
C GLN A 57 7.23 3.67 -4.87
N TYR A 58 7.50 2.37 -4.72
CA TYR A 58 8.82 1.88 -4.28
C TYR A 58 9.94 2.33 -5.21
N LYS A 59 9.72 2.24 -6.53
CA LYS A 59 10.72 2.65 -7.51
C LYS A 59 10.97 4.16 -7.47
N GLU A 60 9.90 4.95 -7.38
CA GLU A 60 10.00 6.40 -7.22
C GLU A 60 10.79 6.80 -5.97
N VAL A 61 10.48 6.16 -4.83
CA VAL A 61 11.19 6.40 -3.56
C VAL A 61 12.66 6.00 -3.69
N GLU A 62 12.96 4.83 -4.27
CA GLU A 62 14.34 4.37 -4.49
C GLU A 62 15.15 5.41 -5.26
N ASP A 63 14.60 5.94 -6.36
CA ASP A 63 15.29 6.91 -7.21
C ASP A 63 15.49 8.26 -6.51
N VAL A 64 14.53 8.69 -5.67
CA VAL A 64 14.66 9.91 -4.85
C VAL A 64 15.71 9.73 -3.76
N LEU A 65 15.68 8.63 -3.01
CA LEU A 65 16.64 8.38 -1.93
C LEU A 65 18.06 8.24 -2.47
N LYS A 66 18.25 7.57 -3.62
CA LYS A 66 19.56 7.51 -4.28
C LYS A 66 20.11 8.88 -4.63
N LYS A 67 19.27 9.82 -5.07
CA LYS A 67 19.70 11.20 -5.36
C LYS A 67 19.98 12.00 -4.09
N PHE A 68 19.22 11.78 -3.03
CA PHE A 68 19.35 12.52 -1.78
C PHE A 68 20.62 12.14 -1.00
N TYR A 69 21.01 10.87 -1.05
CA TYR A 69 22.20 10.33 -0.35
C TYR A 69 23.45 10.21 -1.24
N ALA A 70 23.39 10.68 -2.49
CA ALA A 70 24.54 10.73 -3.40
C ALA A 70 25.45 11.93 -3.13
#